data_AF-A0A953CA94-F1
#
_entry.id   AF-A0A953CA94-F1
#
_cell.length_a   1.000
_cell.length_b   1.000
_cell.length_c   1.000
_cell.angle_alpha   90.00
_cell.angle_beta   90.00
_cell.angle_gamma   90.00
#
_symmetry.space_group_name_H-M   'P 1'
#
loop_
_entity.id
_entity.type
_entity.pdbx_description
1 polymer ?
#
loop_
_entity_poly.entity_id
_entity_poly.type
_entity_poly.pdbx_seq_one_letter_code
_entity_poly.pdbx_strand_id
1 'polypeptide(L)'
;MTASILAVWPPIVLLCMNLAMTTLPVFWVPVRILAGIGLIISIVDITARIKDSRKVMETLAAAPSLLPRHISRYKRSWCQRTVLEWSAYGALGEEARSYVAGQYASMGYRFFHIFPDRAFTRDSPFLKVSFYRSLIGGTPAIRQDIRDPAE
;
A
#
# COMPACT_ATOMS: atom_id res chain seq x y z
N MET A 1 -13.24 3.82 -12.12
CA MET A 1 -13.02 4.91 -11.14
C MET A 1 -13.22 4.44 -9.70
N THR A 2 -14.27 3.66 -9.41
CA THR A 2 -14.56 3.08 -8.08
C THR A 2 -13.42 2.23 -7.51
N ALA A 3 -12.84 1.32 -8.31
CA ALA A 3 -11.73 0.47 -7.89
C ALA A 3 -10.48 1.26 -7.44
N SER A 4 -10.17 2.39 -8.10
CA SER A 4 -9.02 3.22 -7.73
C SER A 4 -9.21 3.98 -6.42
N ILE A 5 -10.45 4.37 -6.08
CA ILE A 5 -10.76 4.99 -4.77
C ILE A 5 -10.62 3.93 -3.67
N LEU A 6 -11.16 2.74 -3.90
CA LEU A 6 -11.04 1.63 -2.96
C LEU A 6 -9.58 1.14 -2.83
N ALA A 7 -8.76 1.26 -3.86
CA ALA A 7 -7.33 0.97 -3.77
C ALA A 7 -6.59 1.91 -2.79
N VAL A 8 -7.11 3.11 -2.54
CA VAL A 8 -6.41 4.15 -1.75
C VAL A 8 -7.17 4.60 -0.50
N TRP A 9 -8.23 3.89 -0.10
CA TRP A 9 -8.94 4.22 1.13
C TRP A 9 -8.06 4.13 2.39
N PRO A 10 -7.08 3.21 2.53
CA PRO A 10 -6.26 3.17 3.75
C PRO A 10 -5.46 4.45 4.00
N PRO A 11 -4.68 4.99 3.04
CA PRO A 11 -3.98 6.24 3.29
C PRO A 11 -4.93 7.46 3.37
N ILE A 12 -6.15 7.40 2.83
CA ILE A 12 -7.19 8.41 3.10
C ILE A 12 -7.62 8.38 4.58
N VAL A 13 -7.86 7.20 5.14
CA VAL A 13 -8.19 7.06 6.56
C VAL A 13 -7.05 7.58 7.44
N LEU A 14 -5.80 7.26 7.10
CA LEU A 14 -4.63 7.79 7.80
C LEU A 14 -4.53 9.31 7.67
N LEU A 15 -4.84 9.88 6.50
CA LEU A 15 -4.90 11.33 6.31
C LEU A 15 -5.95 11.97 7.23
N CYS A 16 -7.16 11.42 7.27
CA CYS A 16 -8.24 11.92 8.13
C CYS A 16 -7.88 11.83 9.61
N MET A 17 -7.25 10.72 10.05
CA MET A 17 -6.77 10.56 11.42
C MET A 17 -5.71 11.62 11.76
N ASN A 18 -4.72 11.83 10.89
CA ASN A 18 -3.70 12.86 11.09
C ASN A 18 -4.32 14.26 11.16
N LEU A 19 -5.31 14.56 10.30
CA LEU A 19 -6.01 15.83 10.31
C LEU A 19 -6.75 16.06 11.63
N ALA A 20 -7.49 15.05 12.11
CA ALA A 20 -8.16 15.11 13.41
C ALA A 20 -7.14 15.36 14.54
N MET A 21 -6.01 14.65 14.54
CA MET A 21 -4.96 14.82 15.54
C MET A 21 -4.33 16.22 15.52
N THR A 22 -4.24 16.88 14.36
CA THR A 22 -3.73 18.27 14.29
C THR A 22 -4.71 19.30 14.86
N THR A 23 -6.02 19.03 14.83
CA THR A 23 -7.06 19.98 15.27
C THR A 23 -7.48 19.78 16.72
N LEU A 24 -7.12 18.65 17.35
CA LEU A 24 -7.44 18.41 18.75
C LEU A 24 -6.85 19.51 19.65
N PRO A 25 -7.61 20.03 20.64
CA PRO A 25 -7.17 21.06 21.58
C PRO A 25 -6.24 20.48 22.66
N VAL A 26 -5.25 19.66 22.27
CA VAL A 26 -4.26 19.08 23.17
C VAL A 26 -3.02 19.99 23.24
N PHE A 27 -2.52 20.22 24.46
CA PHE A 27 -1.29 20.99 24.72
C PHE A 27 0.01 20.31 24.25
N TRP A 28 -0.08 19.13 23.64
CA TRP A 28 1.07 18.32 23.24
C TRP A 28 1.53 18.72 21.83
N VAL A 29 2.26 19.84 21.76
CA VAL A 29 2.93 20.34 20.54
C VAL A 29 3.66 19.23 19.75
N PRO A 30 4.40 18.29 20.38
CA PRO A 30 5.06 17.21 19.65
C PRO A 30 4.09 16.32 18.86
N VAL A 31 2.91 16.03 19.41
CA VAL A 31 1.89 15.20 18.75
C VAL A 31 1.35 15.91 17.51
N ARG A 32 1.12 17.23 17.59
CA ARG A 32 0.68 18.03 16.45
C ARG A 32 1.72 18.08 15.32
N ILE A 33 3.00 18.21 15.67
CA ILE A 33 4.09 18.18 14.68
C ILE A 33 4.15 16.81 14.00
N LEU A 34 4.09 15.71 14.77
CA LEU A 34 4.08 14.36 14.22
C LEU A 34 2.85 14.11 13.32
N ALA A 35 1.68 14.57 13.73
CA ALA A 35 0.47 14.50 12.92
C ALA A 35 0.60 15.33 11.62
N GLY A 36 1.22 16.51 11.69
CA GLY A 36 1.53 17.33 10.52
C GLY A 36 2.47 16.63 9.52
N ILE A 37 3.51 15.96 10.01
CA ILE A 37 4.38 15.11 9.17
C ILE A 37 3.58 13.95 8.57
N GLY A 38 2.72 13.32 9.38
CA GLY A 38 1.82 12.25 8.95
C GLY A 38 0.86 12.67 7.83
N LEU A 39 0.34 13.90 7.85
CA LEU A 39 -0.47 14.47 6.76
C LEU A 39 0.30 14.46 5.44
N ILE A 40 1.53 15.00 5.44
CA ILE A 40 2.37 15.10 4.24
C ILE A 40 2.66 13.70 3.70
N ILE A 41 3.05 12.77 4.57
CA ILE A 41 3.31 11.38 4.19
C ILE A 41 2.06 10.74 3.57
N SER A 42 0.88 10.97 4.15
CA SER A 42 -0.37 10.38 3.66
C SER A 42 -0.76 10.93 2.29
N ILE A 43 -0.58 12.24 2.02
CA ILE A 43 -0.84 12.85 0.70
C ILE A 43 0.08 12.25 -0.36
N VAL A 44 1.36 12.11 -0.04
CA VAL A 44 2.36 11.52 -0.93
C VAL A 44 2.03 10.05 -1.20
N ASP A 45 1.68 9.28 -0.17
CA ASP A 45 1.30 7.86 -0.34
C ASP A 45 0.02 7.71 -1.17
N ILE A 46 -1.04 8.51 -0.93
CA ILE A 46 -2.25 8.50 -1.77
C ILE A 46 -1.88 8.66 -3.25
N THR A 47 -1.05 9.66 -3.56
CA THR A 47 -0.64 9.96 -4.93
C THR A 47 0.12 8.78 -5.55
N ALA A 48 1.03 8.17 -4.81
CA ALA A 48 1.77 6.99 -5.26
C ALA A 48 0.85 5.76 -5.44
N ARG A 49 -0.11 5.54 -4.54
CA ARG A 49 -1.05 4.42 -4.59
C ARG A 49 -2.06 4.55 -5.74
N ILE A 50 -2.47 5.76 -6.09
CA ILE A 50 -3.29 6.00 -7.29
C ILE A 50 -2.51 5.60 -8.56
N LYS A 51 -1.24 6.01 -8.66
CA LYS A 51 -0.37 5.66 -9.78
C LYS A 51 -0.13 4.15 -9.87
N ASP A 52 0.19 3.53 -8.74
CA ASP A 52 0.36 2.07 -8.64
C ASP A 52 -0.91 1.35 -9.07
N SER A 53 -2.08 1.78 -8.61
CA SER A 53 -3.35 1.14 -8.93
C SER A 53 -3.64 1.16 -10.43
N ARG A 54 -3.48 2.31 -11.09
CA ARG A 54 -3.65 2.45 -12.54
C ARG A 54 -2.70 1.52 -13.30
N LYS A 55 -1.42 1.55 -12.93
CA LYS A 55 -0.39 0.73 -13.56
C LYS A 55 -0.65 -0.78 -13.40
N VAL A 56 -1.03 -1.21 -12.20
CA VAL A 56 -1.35 -2.61 -11.93
C VAL A 56 -2.57 -3.03 -12.74
N MET A 57 -3.62 -2.21 -12.78
CA MET A 57 -4.81 -2.53 -13.57
C MET A 57 -4.48 -2.69 -15.05
N GLU A 58 -3.74 -1.74 -15.64
CA GLU A 58 -3.30 -1.78 -17.04
C GLU A 58 -2.43 -3.03 -17.32
N THR A 59 -1.48 -3.33 -16.43
CA THR A 59 -0.59 -4.48 -16.57
C THR A 59 -1.36 -5.80 -16.50
N LEU A 60 -2.29 -5.93 -15.56
CA LEU A 60 -3.07 -7.16 -15.38
C LEU A 60 -4.13 -7.34 -16.47
N ALA A 61 -4.71 -6.26 -16.98
CA ALA A 61 -5.61 -6.32 -18.13
C ALA A 61 -4.88 -6.85 -19.39
N ALA A 62 -3.61 -6.48 -19.58
CA ALA A 62 -2.80 -6.98 -20.68
C ALA A 62 -2.22 -8.38 -20.43
N ALA A 63 -1.85 -8.71 -19.19
CA ALA A 63 -1.20 -9.96 -18.83
C ALA A 63 -1.67 -10.49 -17.46
N PRO A 64 -2.84 -11.17 -17.39
CA PRO A 64 -3.41 -11.66 -16.12
C PRO A 64 -2.49 -12.63 -15.37
N SER A 65 -1.65 -13.38 -16.10
CA SER A 65 -0.68 -14.35 -15.54
C SER A 65 0.38 -13.71 -14.65
N LEU A 66 0.53 -12.38 -14.66
CA LEU A 66 1.46 -11.66 -13.80
C LEU A 66 0.93 -11.44 -12.38
N LEU A 67 -0.35 -11.69 -12.11
CA LEU A 67 -0.97 -11.45 -10.80
C LEU A 67 -0.19 -12.05 -9.61
N PRO A 68 0.28 -13.33 -9.65
CA PRO A 68 1.04 -13.90 -8.54
C PRO A 68 2.34 -13.14 -8.24
N ARG A 69 3.00 -12.58 -9.27
CA ARG A 69 4.25 -11.82 -9.11
C ARG A 69 4.04 -10.48 -8.41
N HIS A 70 2.83 -9.93 -8.43
CA HIS A 70 2.51 -8.70 -7.71
C HIS A 70 2.35 -8.94 -6.20
N ILE A 71 1.94 -10.13 -5.76
CA ILE A 71 1.64 -10.43 -4.34
C ILE A 71 2.85 -10.12 -3.45
N SER A 72 4.03 -10.65 -3.79
CA SER A 72 5.26 -10.49 -3.01
C SER A 72 5.76 -9.03 -2.96
N ARG A 73 5.42 -8.21 -3.95
CA ARG A 73 5.82 -6.81 -4.05
C ARG A 73 4.92 -5.88 -3.25
N TYR A 74 3.63 -6.15 -3.24
CA TYR A 74 2.63 -5.33 -2.57
C TYR A 74 2.34 -5.78 -1.13
N LYS A 75 3.08 -6.77 -0.58
CA LYS A 75 2.86 -7.27 0.78
C LYS A 75 3.34 -6.36 1.91
N ARG A 76 4.24 -5.40 1.65
CA ARG A 76 5.03 -4.73 2.71
C ARG A 76 4.21 -3.85 3.65
N SER A 77 3.10 -3.29 3.20
CA SER A 77 2.28 -2.37 4.01
C SER A 77 0.80 -2.59 3.73
N TRP A 78 -0.03 -2.12 4.66
CA TRP A 78 -1.47 -2.17 4.50
C TRP A 78 -1.96 -1.46 3.24
N CYS A 79 -1.49 -0.23 2.99
CA CYS A 79 -1.82 0.54 1.79
C CYS A 79 -1.48 -0.22 0.51
N GLN A 80 -0.33 -0.89 0.45
CA GLN A 80 0.07 -1.66 -0.74
C GLN A 80 -0.79 -2.90 -0.95
N ARG A 81 -1.10 -3.66 0.11
CA ARG A 81 -1.93 -4.86 0.00
C ARG A 81 -3.32 -4.51 -0.54
N THR A 82 -3.92 -3.44 0.00
CA THR A 82 -5.22 -2.93 -0.45
C THR A 82 -5.17 -2.40 -1.88
N VAL A 83 -4.07 -1.75 -2.30
CA VAL A 83 -3.88 -1.37 -3.70
C VAL A 83 -3.96 -2.59 -4.61
N LEU A 84 -3.22 -3.66 -4.31
CA LEU A 84 -3.23 -4.84 -5.19
C LEU A 84 -4.60 -5.52 -5.21
N GLU A 85 -5.25 -5.67 -4.05
CA GLU A 85 -6.58 -6.29 -3.95
C GLU A 85 -7.60 -5.59 -4.86
N TRP A 86 -7.73 -4.26 -4.74
CA TRP A 86 -8.71 -3.51 -5.52
C TRP A 86 -8.28 -3.24 -6.96
N SER A 87 -6.98 -3.27 -7.25
CA SER A 87 -6.50 -3.18 -8.64
C SER A 87 -6.71 -4.51 -9.38
N ALA A 88 -6.56 -5.64 -8.70
CA ALA A 88 -6.92 -6.94 -9.24
C ALA A 88 -8.44 -7.03 -9.50
N TYR A 89 -9.27 -6.54 -8.58
CA TYR A 89 -10.71 -6.39 -8.80
C TYR A 89 -11.02 -5.55 -10.04
N GLY A 90 -10.40 -4.36 -10.14
CA GLY A 90 -10.64 -3.45 -11.24
C GLY A 90 -10.23 -3.97 -12.62
N ALA A 91 -9.25 -4.88 -12.68
CA ALA A 91 -8.74 -5.44 -13.94
C ALA A 91 -9.36 -6.78 -14.33
N LEU A 92 -9.60 -7.66 -13.35
CA LEU A 92 -9.91 -9.07 -13.58
C LEU A 92 -11.17 -9.54 -12.84
N GLY A 93 -11.82 -8.67 -12.04
CA GLY A 93 -13.04 -8.98 -11.31
C GLY A 93 -12.86 -9.59 -9.92
N GLU A 94 -13.97 -10.02 -9.32
CA GLU A 94 -14.04 -10.46 -7.91
C GLU A 94 -13.23 -11.71 -7.62
N GLU A 95 -13.07 -12.62 -8.58
CA GLU A 95 -12.26 -13.84 -8.41
C GLU A 95 -10.78 -13.49 -8.18
N ALA A 96 -10.23 -12.56 -8.96
CA ALA A 96 -8.85 -12.11 -8.81
C ALA A 96 -8.64 -11.37 -7.48
N ARG A 97 -9.62 -10.58 -7.06
CA ARG A 97 -9.63 -9.94 -5.74
C ARG A 97 -9.58 -10.97 -4.62
N SER A 98 -10.45 -11.97 -4.69
CA SER A 98 -10.57 -13.06 -3.71
C SER A 98 -9.29 -13.88 -3.65
N TYR A 99 -8.66 -14.15 -4.81
CA TYR A 99 -7.35 -14.78 -4.88
C TYR A 99 -6.28 -13.98 -4.14
N VAL A 100 -6.15 -12.67 -4.41
CA VAL A 100 -5.18 -11.80 -3.72
C VAL A 100 -5.44 -11.76 -2.21
N ALA A 101 -6.69 -11.60 -1.80
CA ALA A 101 -7.09 -11.59 -0.40
C ALA A 101 -6.73 -12.91 0.30
N GLY A 102 -7.01 -14.06 -0.35
CA GLY A 102 -6.66 -15.39 0.14
C GLY A 102 -5.15 -15.58 0.31
N GLN A 103 -4.34 -15.06 -0.62
CA GLN A 103 -2.89 -15.12 -0.56
C GLN A 103 -2.31 -14.28 0.58
N TYR A 104 -2.85 -13.09 0.84
CA TYR A 104 -2.45 -12.31 2.00
C TYR A 104 -2.94 -12.93 3.31
N ALA A 105 -4.14 -13.52 3.32
CA ALA A 105 -4.68 -14.20 4.49
C ALA A 105 -3.87 -15.44 4.87
N SER A 106 -3.35 -16.21 3.89
CA SER A 106 -2.49 -17.37 4.13
C SER A 106 -1.11 -16.98 4.67
N MET A 107 -0.62 -15.79 4.32
CA MET A 107 0.58 -15.19 4.93
C MET A 107 0.33 -14.62 6.33
N GLY A 108 -0.90 -14.70 6.84
CA GLY A 108 -1.28 -14.20 8.17
C GLY A 108 -1.72 -12.73 8.22
N TYR A 109 -1.73 -12.02 7.09
CA TYR A 109 -2.21 -10.64 7.05
C TYR A 109 -3.73 -10.58 7.30
N ARG A 110 -4.15 -9.49 7.95
CA ARG A 110 -5.54 -9.16 8.29
C ARG A 110 -5.78 -7.68 8.06
N PHE A 111 -7.05 -7.27 7.98
CA PHE A 111 -7.41 -5.87 7.72
C PHE A 111 -6.86 -4.89 8.77
N PHE A 112 -6.66 -5.35 10.01
CA PHE A 112 -6.12 -4.55 11.12
C PHE A 112 -4.58 -4.53 11.19
N HIS A 113 -3.88 -5.23 10.31
CA HIS A 113 -2.42 -5.13 10.20
C HIS A 113 -2.03 -3.84 9.48
N ILE A 114 -2.18 -2.71 10.18
CA ILE A 114 -1.87 -1.36 9.67
C ILE A 114 -0.36 -1.20 9.49
N PHE A 115 0.41 -1.65 10.47
CA PHE A 115 1.87 -1.55 10.46
C PHE A 115 2.50 -2.57 9.51
N PRO A 116 3.62 -2.21 8.86
CA PRO A 116 4.39 -3.16 8.07
C PRO A 116 5.05 -4.20 8.99
N ASP A 117 5.43 -5.34 8.42
CA ASP A 117 6.12 -6.38 9.18
C ASP A 117 7.37 -5.83 9.86
N ARG A 118 7.64 -6.33 11.08
CA ARG A 118 8.82 -5.94 11.87
C ARG A 118 8.87 -4.46 12.28
N ALA A 119 7.76 -3.71 12.16
CA ALA A 119 7.67 -2.29 12.52
C ALA A 119 8.27 -1.93 13.89
N PHE A 120 8.03 -2.79 14.90
CA PHE A 120 8.46 -2.58 16.28
C PHE A 120 9.71 -3.40 16.65
N THR A 121 10.59 -3.62 15.68
CA THR A 121 11.86 -4.35 15.88
C THR A 121 13.04 -3.51 15.38
N ARG A 122 14.26 -3.98 15.63
CA ARG A 122 15.48 -3.36 15.09
C ARG A 122 15.53 -3.37 13.55
N ASP A 123 14.80 -4.27 12.91
CA ASP A 123 14.72 -4.41 11.45
C ASP A 123 13.62 -3.54 10.82
N SER A 124 13.09 -2.57 11.56
CA SER A 124 11.92 -1.79 11.18
C SER A 124 12.01 -1.22 9.76
N PRO A 125 10.98 -1.41 8.92
CA PRO A 125 10.90 -0.78 7.61
C PRO A 125 10.99 0.75 7.65
N PHE A 126 10.56 1.37 8.76
CA PHE A 126 10.65 2.82 8.97
C PHE A 126 12.11 3.32 9.08
N LEU A 127 13.09 2.44 9.26
CA LEU A 127 14.51 2.80 9.24
C LEU A 127 15.13 2.67 7.84
N LYS A 128 14.39 2.17 6.85
CA LYS A 128 14.92 1.82 5.53
C LYS A 128 14.50 2.84 4.48
N VAL A 129 15.48 3.43 3.80
CA VAL A 129 15.24 4.41 2.69
C VAL A 129 14.34 3.81 1.60
N SER A 130 14.44 2.51 1.34
CA SER A 130 13.63 1.81 0.35
C SER A 130 12.12 1.84 0.67
N PHE A 131 11.74 1.93 1.96
CA PHE A 131 10.35 2.09 2.36
C PHE A 131 9.82 3.46 1.94
N TYR A 132 10.53 4.55 2.27
CA TYR A 132 10.14 5.91 1.90
C TYR A 132 10.14 6.14 0.39
N ARG A 133 11.09 5.54 -0.35
CA ARG A 133 11.06 5.56 -1.82
C ARG A 133 9.77 4.98 -2.38
N SER A 134 9.20 3.96 -1.74
CA SER A 134 7.93 3.37 -2.17
C SER A 134 6.70 4.22 -1.84
N LEU A 135 6.81 5.12 -0.86
CA LEU A 135 5.77 6.11 -0.55
C LEU A 135 5.77 7.25 -1.57
N ILE A 136 6.95 7.68 -2.03
CA ILE A 136 7.08 8.79 -2.98
C ILE A 136 6.90 8.33 -4.43
N GLY A 137 7.62 7.28 -4.83
CA GLY A 137 7.72 6.83 -6.22
C GLY A 137 6.78 5.68 -6.58
N GLY A 138 6.00 5.16 -5.63
CA GLY A 138 5.20 3.96 -5.81
C GLY A 138 6.02 2.67 -5.72
N THR A 139 5.35 1.55 -5.93
CA THR A 139 5.99 0.23 -5.86
C THR A 139 6.75 -0.04 -7.18
N PRO A 140 8.04 -0.42 -7.13
CA PRO A 140 8.82 -0.63 -8.35
C PRO A 140 8.16 -1.62 -9.31
N ALA A 141 8.15 -1.25 -10.60
CA ALA A 141 7.49 -1.99 -11.68
C ALA A 141 8.05 -3.41 -11.86
N ILE A 142 7.20 -4.36 -12.25
CA ILE A 142 7.66 -5.67 -12.72
C ILE A 142 8.40 -5.45 -14.05
N ARG A 143 9.72 -5.62 -14.01
CA ARG A 143 10.54 -5.78 -15.20
C ARG A 143 10.23 -7.16 -15.76
N GLN A 144 9.61 -7.22 -16.94
CA GLN A 144 9.21 -8.48 -17.60
C GLN A 144 10.43 -9.36 -17.95
N ASP A 145 11.61 -8.74 -17.98
CA ASP A 145 12.93 -9.23 -18.37
C ASP A 145 13.77 -9.83 -17.22
N ILE A 146 13.37 -9.67 -15.96
CA ILE A 146 14.15 -10.18 -14.82
C ILE A 146 13.54 -11.48 -14.29
N ARG A 147 14.30 -12.57 -14.44
CA ARG A 147 14.04 -13.90 -13.85
C ARG A 147 13.92 -13.76 -12.32
N ASP A 148 12.96 -14.44 -11.71
CA ASP A 148 12.78 -14.41 -10.25
C ASP A 148 14.11 -14.76 -9.56
N PRO A 149 14.53 -14.03 -8.51
CA PRO A 149 15.68 -14.42 -7.72
C PRO A 149 15.38 -15.81 -7.12
N ALA A 150 16.34 -16.73 -7.25
CA ALA A 150 16.24 -18.05 -6.62
C ALA A 150 16.03 -17.87 -5.11
N GLU A 151 15.09 -18.65 -4.57
CA GLU A 151 14.67 -18.66 -3.17
C GLU A 151 15.82 -18.83 -2.17
#